data_AF-A0A7W1IKD6-F1
#
_entry.id   AF-A0A7W1IKD6-F1
#
_cell.length_a   1.000
_cell.length_b   1.000
_cell.length_c   1.000
_cell.angle_alpha   90.00
_cell.angle_beta   90.00
_cell.angle_gamma   90.00
#
_symmetry.space_group_name_H-M   'P 1'
#
loop_
_entity.id
_entity.type
_entity.pdbx_description
1 polymer ?
#
loop_
_entity_poly.entity_id
_entity_poly.type
_entity_poly.pdbx_seq_one_letter_code
_entity_poly.pdbx_strand_id
1 'polypeptide(L)'
;MPLTAPLTPTRPAPKPPVTNRIAPAPSTAMRAAVRLAGGREVCFVCGLDEEGVVTTARVAARGDVGSVLALPGFAKRGEMLVHNHPSGLLEPSGADHDVAARMHDDGVGFGIIDNDATRLYVVVEVPAVETRSSLDPDSVAHDLGPDGPIARQHLRYEDRASQRDMAAAIARVYNEGGIGLLEAGTGVGKSLGYLVPALRWAAANGERTVVSTNTINLQEQLVGQDLPFLAAALTDQKVRFALLKGWRNYLCKARLEQAMGGAAQLFEEGMAREVGSLAEWASRTVDGSLADLPVPPRPEVWDEVSAEGDVCTRTRCTHFESCFVFKARRAAAEADVIVVNHHLLLADLAVRRAAQNWNDAAVLPAYSRLVVDEGHHLEDAAAAHLGSTVTRRGVQR
;
A
#
# COMPACT_ATOMS: atom_id res chain seq x y z
N MET A 1 0.92 -33.17 -13.61
CA MET A 1 -0.19 -32.67 -14.45
C MET A 1 -1.49 -33.13 -13.79
N PRO A 2 -2.51 -32.29 -13.55
CA PRO A 2 -2.76 -30.95 -14.10
C PRO A 2 -2.55 -29.82 -13.09
N LEU A 3 -2.23 -28.64 -13.63
CA LEU A 3 -2.08 -27.36 -12.94
C LEU A 3 -3.47 -26.80 -12.60
N THR A 4 -3.71 -26.49 -11.34
CA THR A 4 -4.79 -25.59 -10.92
C THR A 4 -4.45 -24.17 -11.37
N ALA A 5 -5.27 -23.63 -12.28
CA ALA A 5 -5.18 -22.27 -12.77
C ALA A 5 -5.36 -21.24 -11.64
N PRO A 6 -4.64 -20.11 -11.66
CA PRO A 6 -4.90 -19.02 -10.73
C PRO A 6 -6.26 -18.40 -11.03
N LEU A 7 -7.10 -18.29 -10.00
CA LEU A 7 -8.33 -17.50 -10.02
C LEU A 7 -7.98 -16.06 -10.36
N THR A 8 -8.25 -15.69 -11.60
CA THR A 8 -8.18 -14.30 -12.06
C THR A 8 -9.28 -13.53 -11.32
N PRO A 9 -9.04 -12.35 -10.75
CA PRO A 9 -10.15 -11.49 -10.37
C PRO A 9 -10.96 -11.25 -11.64
N THR A 10 -12.23 -11.63 -11.62
CA THR A 10 -13.16 -11.39 -12.72
C THR A 10 -13.30 -9.90 -12.87
N ARG A 11 -12.45 -9.30 -13.71
CA ARG A 11 -12.61 -7.95 -14.20
C ARG A 11 -14.03 -7.89 -14.75
N PRO A 12 -14.90 -6.95 -14.30
CA PRO A 12 -16.22 -6.82 -14.89
C PRO A 12 -16.05 -6.71 -16.40
N ALA A 13 -16.88 -7.45 -17.15
CA ALA A 13 -16.83 -7.45 -18.60
C ALA A 13 -16.82 -6.00 -19.10
N PRO A 14 -15.98 -5.64 -20.10
CA PRO A 14 -16.00 -4.29 -20.66
C PRO A 14 -17.42 -4.00 -21.13
N LYS A 15 -18.07 -2.99 -20.52
CA LYS A 15 -19.38 -2.51 -20.96
C LYS A 15 -19.23 -2.09 -22.44
N PRO A 16 -20.18 -2.44 -23.33
CA PRO A 16 -20.01 -2.25 -24.76
C PRO A 16 -19.79 -0.76 -25.12
N PRO A 17 -18.99 -0.46 -26.15
CA PRO A 17 -18.70 0.91 -26.54
C PRO A 17 -19.92 1.54 -27.23
N VAL A 18 -20.39 2.65 -26.66
CA VAL A 18 -21.20 3.74 -27.25
C VAL A 18 -22.65 3.41 -27.64
N THR A 19 -23.61 4.13 -27.03
CA THR A 19 -24.52 5.08 -27.75
C THR A 19 -25.65 5.68 -26.92
N ASN A 20 -25.91 5.29 -25.66
CA ASN A 20 -27.07 5.87 -24.95
C ASN A 20 -26.90 5.98 -23.42
N ARG A 21 -25.80 6.59 -22.96
CA ARG A 21 -25.50 6.81 -21.53
C ARG A 21 -25.67 8.27 -21.09
N ILE A 22 -26.51 9.05 -21.79
CA ILE A 22 -26.85 10.42 -21.41
C ILE A 22 -28.36 10.55 -21.33
N ALA A 23 -28.89 10.94 -20.16
CA ALA A 23 -30.31 11.19 -20.00
C ALA A 23 -30.78 12.40 -20.85
N PRO A 24 -32.07 12.50 -21.22
CA PRO A 24 -32.55 13.55 -22.10
C PRO A 24 -32.30 14.99 -21.61
N ALA A 25 -32.45 15.22 -20.30
CA ALA A 25 -32.23 16.53 -19.68
C ALA A 25 -30.76 17.00 -19.78
N PRO A 26 -29.75 16.24 -19.30
CA PRO A 26 -28.35 16.63 -19.45
C PRO A 26 -27.90 16.70 -20.91
N SER A 27 -28.38 15.80 -21.79
CA SER A 27 -28.08 15.88 -23.24
C SER A 27 -28.52 17.23 -23.83
N THR A 28 -29.73 17.68 -23.51
CA THR A 28 -30.25 18.97 -23.97
C THR A 28 -29.42 20.14 -23.43
N ALA A 29 -29.05 20.09 -22.14
CA ALA A 29 -28.24 21.13 -21.51
C ALA A 29 -26.82 21.22 -22.10
N MET A 30 -26.16 20.08 -22.29
CA MET A 30 -24.81 20.02 -22.88
C MET A 30 -24.82 20.53 -24.32
N ARG A 31 -25.78 20.09 -25.15
CA ARG A 31 -25.96 20.58 -26.53
C ARG A 31 -26.15 22.10 -26.58
N ALA A 32 -26.98 22.65 -25.71
CA ALA A 32 -27.20 24.10 -25.64
C ALA A 32 -25.91 24.84 -25.29
N ALA A 33 -25.13 24.32 -24.33
CA ALA A 33 -23.84 24.91 -23.93
C ALA A 33 -22.80 24.88 -25.06
N VAL A 34 -22.68 23.77 -25.80
CA VAL A 34 -21.78 23.66 -26.97
C VAL A 34 -22.18 24.64 -28.07
N ARG A 35 -23.48 24.77 -28.35
CA ARG A 35 -23.98 25.74 -29.34
C ARG A 35 -23.73 27.18 -28.93
N LEU A 36 -23.92 27.52 -27.65
CA LEU A 36 -23.60 28.84 -27.11
C LEU A 36 -22.09 29.16 -27.19
N ALA A 37 -21.24 28.13 -27.12
CA ALA A 37 -19.80 28.26 -27.31
C ALA A 37 -19.38 28.34 -28.80
N GLY A 38 -20.34 28.32 -29.74
CA GLY A 38 -20.06 28.35 -31.17
C GLY A 38 -19.42 27.07 -31.70
N GLY A 39 -19.69 25.92 -31.07
CA GLY A 39 -19.09 24.64 -31.43
C GLY A 39 -17.66 24.44 -30.92
N ARG A 40 -17.16 25.36 -30.09
CA ARG A 40 -15.89 25.21 -29.37
C ARG A 40 -15.99 24.15 -28.28
N GLU A 41 -14.83 23.76 -27.79
CA GLU A 41 -14.69 22.75 -26.76
C GLU A 41 -15.25 23.27 -25.42
N VAL A 42 -16.12 22.48 -24.80
CA VAL A 42 -16.76 22.74 -23.51
C VAL A 42 -16.57 21.51 -22.66
N CYS A 43 -16.06 21.71 -21.44
CA CYS A 43 -15.93 20.64 -20.46
C CYS A 43 -17.04 20.73 -19.42
N PHE A 44 -17.56 19.58 -19.07
CA PHE A 44 -18.67 19.33 -18.20
C PHE A 44 -18.24 18.43 -17.06
N VAL A 45 -18.81 18.66 -15.89
CA VAL A 45 -18.80 17.68 -14.81
C VAL A 45 -20.17 17.04 -14.75
N CYS A 46 -20.18 15.72 -14.84
CA CYS A 46 -21.35 14.90 -14.97
C CYS A 46 -21.53 14.01 -13.73
N GLY A 47 -22.72 14.05 -13.14
CA GLY A 47 -23.15 13.04 -12.16
C GLY A 47 -23.78 11.85 -12.89
N LEU A 48 -23.54 10.64 -12.37
CA LEU A 48 -24.03 9.39 -12.95
C LEU A 48 -24.92 8.64 -11.95
N ASP A 49 -25.81 7.80 -12.46
CA ASP A 49 -26.52 6.80 -11.67
C ASP A 49 -25.71 5.48 -11.52
N GLU A 50 -26.30 4.48 -10.86
CA GLU A 50 -25.67 3.18 -10.58
C GLU A 50 -25.35 2.39 -11.86
N GLU A 51 -26.15 2.58 -12.91
CA GLU A 51 -25.93 1.98 -14.22
C GLU A 51 -24.81 2.69 -15.00
N GLY A 52 -24.44 3.89 -14.58
CA GLY A 52 -23.41 4.75 -15.16
C GLY A 52 -23.95 5.63 -16.29
N VAL A 53 -25.23 5.98 -16.27
CA VAL A 53 -25.87 6.96 -17.17
C VAL A 53 -25.70 8.36 -16.59
N VAL A 54 -25.33 9.31 -17.43
CA VAL A 54 -25.21 10.73 -17.06
C VAL A 54 -26.61 11.28 -16.78
N THR A 55 -26.87 11.64 -15.52
CA THR A 55 -28.14 12.19 -15.03
C THR A 55 -28.09 13.70 -14.86
N THR A 56 -26.90 14.25 -14.62
CA THR A 56 -26.67 15.68 -14.46
C THR A 56 -25.43 16.12 -15.23
N ALA A 57 -25.40 17.36 -15.70
CA ALA A 57 -24.23 17.94 -16.36
C ALA A 57 -24.15 19.43 -16.05
N ARG A 58 -23.00 19.88 -15.55
CA ARG A 58 -22.69 21.31 -15.34
C ARG A 58 -21.45 21.71 -16.12
N VAL A 59 -21.48 22.90 -16.73
CA VAL A 59 -20.31 23.43 -17.42
C VAL A 59 -19.22 23.75 -16.41
N ALA A 60 -18.05 23.14 -16.56
CA ALA A 60 -16.87 23.38 -15.73
C ALA A 60 -15.90 24.37 -16.38
N ALA A 61 -15.68 24.25 -17.69
CA ALA A 61 -14.79 25.14 -18.44
C ALA A 61 -15.21 25.26 -19.90
N ARG A 62 -14.76 26.34 -20.55
CA ARG A 62 -14.88 26.56 -22.00
C ARG A 62 -13.49 26.79 -22.56
N GLY A 63 -13.12 26.03 -23.58
CA GLY A 63 -11.83 26.07 -24.25
C GLY A 63 -11.86 26.88 -25.55
N ASP A 64 -10.74 26.87 -26.25
CA ASP A 64 -10.63 27.38 -27.62
C ASP A 64 -10.70 26.24 -28.65
N VAL A 65 -10.20 26.46 -29.87
CA VAL A 65 -10.30 25.49 -30.97
C VAL A 65 -9.33 24.31 -30.80
N GLY A 66 -8.37 24.40 -29.86
CA GLY A 66 -7.31 23.40 -29.70
C GLY A 66 -7.11 22.85 -28.29
N SER A 67 -7.78 23.37 -27.25
CA SER A 67 -7.70 22.79 -25.90
C SER A 67 -8.79 23.28 -24.93
N VAL A 68 -9.14 22.44 -23.95
CA VAL A 68 -9.82 22.83 -22.71
C VAL A 68 -8.89 22.74 -21.50
N LEU A 69 -9.06 23.72 -20.61
CA LEU A 69 -8.56 23.70 -19.23
C LEU A 69 -9.22 22.58 -18.41
N ALA A 70 -8.57 21.43 -18.31
CA ALA A 70 -8.85 20.42 -17.29
C ALA A 70 -8.13 20.78 -15.98
N LEU A 71 -8.62 21.80 -15.26
CA LEU A 71 -8.02 22.21 -13.99
C LEU A 71 -8.33 21.18 -12.87
N PRO A 72 -7.37 20.92 -11.97
CA PRO A 72 -7.60 20.10 -10.78
C PRO A 72 -8.77 20.62 -9.92
N GLY A 73 -9.57 19.72 -9.36
CA GLY A 73 -10.61 20.05 -8.38
C GLY A 73 -12.00 20.40 -8.95
N PHE A 74 -12.19 20.37 -10.27
CA PHE A 74 -13.52 20.61 -10.85
C PHE A 74 -14.50 19.45 -10.66
N ALA A 75 -14.04 18.22 -10.80
CA ALA A 75 -14.83 17.01 -10.59
C ALA A 75 -14.48 16.38 -9.24
N LYS A 76 -15.48 15.80 -8.57
CA LYS A 76 -15.32 15.03 -7.34
C LYS A 76 -15.31 13.54 -7.66
N ARG A 77 -14.69 12.74 -6.78
CA ARG A 77 -14.75 11.28 -6.84
C ARG A 77 -16.19 10.79 -7.01
N GLY A 78 -16.41 9.87 -7.94
CA GLY A 78 -17.75 9.40 -8.31
C GLY A 78 -18.43 10.20 -9.43
N GLU A 79 -17.87 11.34 -9.85
CA GLU A 79 -18.32 12.11 -11.03
C GLU A 79 -17.50 11.74 -12.27
N MET A 80 -17.97 12.15 -13.45
CA MET A 80 -17.24 12.03 -14.72
C MET A 80 -16.97 13.40 -15.32
N LEU A 81 -15.73 13.64 -15.73
CA LEU A 81 -15.35 14.78 -16.54
C LEU A 81 -15.62 14.45 -18.02
N VAL A 82 -16.41 15.28 -18.69
CA VAL A 82 -16.82 15.06 -20.07
C VAL A 82 -16.56 16.30 -20.91
N HIS A 83 -15.96 16.17 -22.09
CA HIS A 83 -15.80 17.29 -23.02
C HIS A 83 -16.28 16.93 -24.43
N ASN A 84 -16.67 17.93 -25.23
CA ASN A 84 -16.98 17.70 -26.65
C ASN A 84 -15.75 17.95 -27.52
N HIS A 85 -15.53 17.12 -28.53
CA HIS A 85 -14.58 17.46 -29.58
C HIS A 85 -15.22 18.36 -30.63
N PRO A 86 -14.66 19.56 -30.92
CA PRO A 86 -15.19 20.45 -31.96
C PRO A 86 -15.33 19.77 -33.33
N SER A 87 -14.43 18.82 -33.64
CA SER A 87 -14.43 18.02 -34.86
C SER A 87 -15.60 17.01 -34.94
N GLY A 88 -16.22 16.66 -33.81
CA GLY A 88 -17.26 15.62 -33.72
C GLY A 88 -16.72 14.18 -33.74
N LEU A 89 -15.41 13.99 -33.81
CA LEU A 89 -14.74 12.68 -33.70
C LEU A 89 -14.52 12.33 -32.23
N LEU A 90 -14.95 11.15 -31.81
CA LEU A 90 -14.88 10.70 -30.40
C LEU A 90 -13.60 9.92 -30.08
N GLU A 91 -12.63 9.93 -30.99
CA GLU A 91 -11.35 9.27 -30.79
C GLU A 91 -10.48 10.12 -29.84
N PRO A 92 -9.97 9.55 -28.74
CA PRO A 92 -9.15 10.27 -27.78
C PRO A 92 -7.77 10.60 -28.36
N SER A 93 -7.28 11.80 -28.08
CA SER A 93 -5.91 12.24 -28.34
C SER A 93 -4.95 11.79 -27.23
N GLY A 94 -3.64 11.95 -27.45
CA GLY A 94 -2.64 11.69 -26.40
C GLY A 94 -2.86 12.54 -25.13
N ALA A 95 -3.29 13.79 -25.29
CA ALA A 95 -3.62 14.66 -24.17
C ALA A 95 -4.83 14.15 -23.37
N ASP A 96 -5.82 13.57 -24.05
CA ASP A 96 -7.00 12.97 -23.41
C ASP A 96 -6.62 11.74 -22.60
N HIS A 97 -5.66 10.94 -23.08
CA HIS A 97 -5.13 9.80 -22.32
C HIS A 97 -4.40 10.26 -21.04
N ASP A 98 -3.58 11.30 -21.12
CA ASP A 98 -2.86 11.84 -19.95
C ASP A 98 -3.83 12.43 -18.90
N VAL A 99 -4.87 13.14 -19.36
CA VAL A 99 -5.90 13.67 -18.47
C VAL A 99 -6.73 12.53 -17.88
N ALA A 100 -7.14 11.55 -18.68
CA ALA A 100 -7.93 10.42 -18.21
C ALA A 100 -7.18 9.59 -17.15
N ALA A 101 -5.88 9.36 -17.33
CA ALA A 101 -5.05 8.67 -16.33
C ALA A 101 -5.03 9.44 -15.00
N ARG A 102 -4.74 10.75 -15.05
CA ARG A 102 -4.71 11.60 -13.85
C ARG A 102 -6.06 11.66 -13.13
N MET A 103 -7.16 11.78 -13.88
CA MET A 103 -8.51 11.85 -13.31
C MET A 103 -8.95 10.52 -12.68
N HIS A 104 -8.53 9.39 -13.27
CA HIS A 104 -8.82 8.07 -12.73
C HIS A 104 -8.26 7.87 -11.32
N ASP A 105 -7.02 8.33 -11.08
CA ASP A 105 -6.37 8.26 -9.77
C ASP A 105 -7.13 9.05 -8.68
N ASP A 106 -7.82 10.14 -9.07
CA ASP A 106 -8.69 10.93 -8.21
C ASP A 106 -10.10 10.30 -8.03
N GLY A 107 -10.36 9.15 -8.66
CA GLY A 107 -11.65 8.48 -8.62
C GLY A 107 -12.71 9.11 -9.52
N VAL A 108 -12.28 9.81 -10.59
CA VAL A 108 -13.13 10.52 -11.54
C VAL A 108 -13.07 9.80 -12.90
N GLY A 109 -14.23 9.62 -13.54
CA GLY A 109 -14.27 9.08 -14.91
C GLY A 109 -13.93 10.14 -15.96
N PHE A 110 -13.57 9.73 -17.17
CA PHE A 110 -13.31 10.64 -18.29
C PHE A 110 -14.02 10.17 -19.55
N GLY A 111 -14.71 11.10 -20.23
CA GLY A 111 -15.46 10.80 -21.44
C GLY A 111 -15.49 11.92 -22.47
N ILE A 112 -15.80 11.56 -23.72
CA ILE A 112 -15.85 12.46 -24.86
C ILE A 112 -17.24 12.38 -25.47
N ILE A 113 -17.87 13.52 -25.73
CA ILE A 113 -19.17 13.58 -26.40
C ILE A 113 -19.08 14.22 -27.79
N ASP A 114 -20.08 13.95 -28.61
CA ASP A 114 -20.27 14.70 -29.85
C ASP A 114 -20.96 16.04 -29.57
N ASN A 115 -20.92 16.95 -30.55
CA ASN A 115 -21.45 18.31 -30.37
C ASN A 115 -22.97 18.37 -30.12
N ASP A 116 -23.71 17.31 -30.49
CA ASP A 116 -25.14 17.19 -30.17
C ASP A 116 -25.42 16.48 -28.84
N ALA A 117 -24.38 16.07 -28.11
CA ALA A 117 -24.44 15.33 -26.85
C ALA A 117 -25.36 14.11 -26.92
N THR A 118 -25.30 13.39 -28.05
CA THR A 118 -26.07 12.17 -28.29
C THR A 118 -25.23 10.91 -28.09
N ARG A 119 -23.92 11.03 -28.24
CA ARG A 119 -22.99 9.91 -28.07
C ARG A 119 -21.96 10.28 -27.02
N LEU A 120 -21.68 9.33 -26.14
CA LEU A 120 -20.63 9.39 -25.13
C LEU A 120 -19.65 8.23 -25.38
N TYR A 121 -18.40 8.57 -25.64
CA TYR A 121 -17.28 7.65 -25.60
C TYR A 121 -16.60 7.76 -24.24
N VAL A 122 -16.68 6.69 -23.45
CA VAL A 122 -16.03 6.65 -22.13
C VAL A 122 -14.59 6.22 -22.33
N VAL A 123 -13.63 7.12 -22.07
CA VAL A 123 -12.19 6.81 -22.14
C VAL A 123 -11.79 6.01 -20.90
N VAL A 124 -12.27 6.45 -19.72
CA VAL A 124 -12.10 5.76 -18.44
C VAL A 124 -13.40 5.85 -17.66
N GLU A 125 -13.91 4.70 -17.19
CA GLU A 125 -15.11 4.65 -16.35
C GLU A 125 -14.86 5.35 -15.00
N VAL A 126 -15.92 5.89 -14.40
CA VAL A 126 -15.85 6.28 -12.99
C VAL A 126 -15.53 5.04 -12.18
N PRO A 127 -14.42 5.01 -11.41
CA PRO A 127 -14.12 3.89 -10.54
C PRO A 127 -15.31 3.64 -9.62
N ALA A 128 -15.75 2.39 -9.53
CA ALA A 128 -16.79 2.03 -8.57
C ALA A 128 -16.35 2.55 -7.20
N VAL A 129 -17.23 3.31 -6.53
CA VAL A 129 -16.98 3.67 -5.13
C VAL A 129 -17.00 2.36 -4.37
N GLU A 130 -15.81 1.87 -3.98
CA GLU A 130 -15.74 0.76 -3.05
C GLU A 130 -16.42 1.21 -1.76
N THR A 131 -17.66 0.75 -1.56
CA THR A 131 -18.39 0.96 -0.31
C THR A 131 -17.65 0.17 0.74
N ARG A 132 -16.88 0.88 1.55
CA ARG A 132 -16.20 0.31 2.72
C ARG A 132 -17.24 -0.33 3.64
N SER A 133 -16.97 -1.55 4.03
CA SER A 133 -17.71 -2.24 5.09
C SER A 133 -17.18 -1.74 6.44
N SER A 134 -18.04 -1.02 7.17
CA SER A 134 -17.71 -0.59 8.53
C SER A 134 -17.56 -1.80 9.45
N LEU A 135 -16.56 -1.76 10.32
CA LEU A 135 -16.45 -2.72 11.42
C LEU A 135 -17.48 -2.40 12.49
N ASP A 136 -18.10 -3.42 13.05
CA ASP A 136 -18.86 -3.29 14.29
C ASP A 136 -17.87 -3.30 15.48
N PRO A 137 -17.71 -2.19 16.23
CA PRO A 137 -16.79 -2.14 17.36
C PRO A 137 -17.11 -3.17 18.45
N ASP A 138 -18.39 -3.52 18.63
CA ASP A 138 -18.81 -4.49 19.64
C ASP A 138 -18.44 -5.91 19.20
N SER A 139 -18.60 -6.25 17.92
CA SER A 139 -18.08 -7.50 17.35
C SER A 139 -16.55 -7.61 17.48
N VAL A 140 -15.81 -6.52 17.22
CA VAL A 140 -14.35 -6.49 17.39
C VAL A 140 -13.96 -6.69 18.86
N ALA A 141 -14.66 -6.06 19.79
CA ALA A 141 -14.45 -6.25 21.22
C ALA A 141 -14.82 -7.69 21.66
N HIS A 142 -15.86 -8.28 21.07
CA HIS A 142 -16.28 -9.65 21.32
C HIS A 142 -15.25 -10.68 20.86
N ASP A 143 -14.50 -10.41 19.77
CA ASP A 143 -13.41 -11.29 19.34
C ASP A 143 -12.37 -11.53 20.46
N LEU A 144 -12.13 -10.48 21.24
CA LEU A 144 -11.27 -10.43 22.44
C LEU A 144 -12.06 -10.66 23.74
N GLY A 145 -13.32 -11.11 23.67
CA GLY A 145 -14.13 -11.44 24.84
C GLY A 145 -13.82 -12.83 25.39
N PRO A 146 -14.28 -13.14 26.63
CA PRO A 146 -14.11 -14.46 27.25
C PRO A 146 -14.75 -15.59 26.43
N ASP A 147 -15.82 -15.31 25.68
CA ASP A 147 -16.51 -16.25 24.80
C ASP A 147 -16.07 -16.14 23.32
N GLY A 148 -15.12 -15.25 23.03
CA GLY A 148 -14.65 -14.94 21.69
C GLY A 148 -13.76 -16.01 21.07
N PRO A 149 -13.56 -15.98 19.73
CA PRO A 149 -12.60 -16.83 19.02
C PRO A 149 -11.20 -16.87 19.64
N ILE A 150 -10.71 -15.74 20.16
CA ILE A 150 -9.34 -15.64 20.71
C ILE A 150 -9.23 -16.40 22.04
N ALA A 151 -10.22 -16.25 22.93
CA ALA A 151 -10.24 -16.96 24.20
C ALA A 151 -10.32 -18.48 24.03
N ARG A 152 -11.06 -18.96 23.02
CA ARG A 152 -11.20 -20.40 22.72
C ARG A 152 -9.89 -21.08 22.30
N GLN A 153 -8.98 -20.35 21.66
CA GLN A 153 -7.68 -20.86 21.23
C GLN A 153 -6.59 -20.71 22.30
N HIS A 154 -6.78 -19.83 23.28
CA HIS A 154 -5.75 -19.52 24.26
C HIS A 154 -6.04 -20.17 25.62
N LEU A 155 -5.34 -21.27 25.92
CA LEU A 155 -5.54 -22.11 27.12
C LEU A 155 -5.49 -21.33 28.46
N ARG A 156 -4.83 -20.17 28.49
CA ARG A 156 -4.74 -19.27 29.67
C ARG A 156 -5.20 -17.85 29.34
N TYR A 157 -6.31 -17.72 28.62
CA TYR A 157 -6.83 -16.40 28.29
C TYR A 157 -7.27 -15.65 29.56
N GLU A 158 -6.94 -14.37 29.64
CA GLU A 158 -7.37 -13.47 30.70
C GLU A 158 -8.14 -12.33 30.04
N ASP A 159 -9.43 -12.19 30.36
CA ASP A 159 -10.25 -11.09 29.86
C ASP A 159 -9.75 -9.78 30.46
N ARG A 160 -9.50 -8.81 29.58
CA ARG A 160 -9.04 -7.47 29.95
C ARG A 160 -9.97 -6.46 29.28
N ALA A 161 -10.85 -5.84 30.07
CA ALA A 161 -11.79 -4.84 29.56
C ALA A 161 -11.09 -3.72 28.78
N SER A 162 -9.93 -3.23 29.28
CA SER A 162 -9.13 -2.21 28.60
C SER A 162 -8.60 -2.64 27.23
N GLN A 163 -8.34 -3.93 27.00
CA GLN A 163 -7.96 -4.46 25.70
C GLN A 163 -9.13 -4.40 24.71
N ARG A 164 -10.33 -4.76 25.18
CA ARG A 164 -11.57 -4.72 24.39
C ARG A 164 -11.95 -3.28 24.06
N ASP A 165 -11.85 -2.38 25.03
CA ASP A 165 -12.11 -0.95 24.85
C ASP A 165 -11.14 -0.33 23.84
N MET A 166 -9.86 -0.69 23.91
CA MET A 166 -8.84 -0.28 22.94
C MET A 166 -9.18 -0.77 21.53
N ALA A 167 -9.54 -2.05 21.37
CA ALA A 167 -9.89 -2.62 20.08
C ALA A 167 -11.14 -1.97 19.47
N ALA A 168 -12.18 -1.72 20.27
CA ALA A 168 -13.38 -1.02 19.84
C ALA A 168 -13.09 0.44 19.45
N ALA A 169 -12.22 1.14 20.20
CA ALA A 169 -11.79 2.49 19.86
C ALA A 169 -11.02 2.53 18.54
N ILE A 170 -10.11 1.59 18.32
CA ILE A 170 -9.36 1.47 17.05
C ILE A 170 -10.32 1.15 15.90
N ALA A 171 -11.29 0.26 16.08
CA ALA A 171 -12.30 -0.05 15.05
C ALA A 171 -13.10 1.19 14.62
N ARG A 172 -13.46 2.07 15.57
CA ARG A 172 -14.09 3.37 15.25
C ARG A 172 -13.18 4.26 14.40
N VAL A 173 -11.88 4.34 14.71
CA VAL A 173 -10.91 5.11 13.90
C VAL A 173 -10.76 4.53 12.48
N TYR A 174 -10.81 3.20 12.31
CA TYR A 174 -10.84 2.59 10.98
C TYR A 174 -12.07 3.03 10.15
N ASN A 175 -13.24 3.04 10.79
CA ASN A 175 -14.51 3.44 10.17
C ASN A 175 -14.55 4.93 9.82
N GLU A 176 -14.26 5.78 10.80
CA GLU A 176 -14.42 7.24 10.72
C GLU A 176 -13.22 7.91 10.01
N GLY A 177 -12.06 7.25 10.01
CA GLY A 177 -10.79 7.84 9.60
C GLY A 177 -10.21 8.77 10.67
N GLY A 178 -9.17 9.52 10.28
CA GLY A 178 -8.46 10.42 11.19
C GLY A 178 -7.34 9.75 11.98
N ILE A 179 -6.93 10.38 13.08
CA ILE A 179 -5.81 9.96 13.93
C ILE A 179 -6.35 9.65 15.32
N GLY A 180 -6.17 8.39 15.76
CA GLY A 180 -6.40 7.98 17.14
C GLY A 180 -5.08 7.94 17.91
N LEU A 181 -5.04 8.58 19.09
CA LEU A 181 -3.93 8.47 20.03
C LEU A 181 -4.42 7.72 21.27
N LEU A 182 -3.85 6.55 21.53
CA LEU A 182 -4.24 5.68 22.64
C LEU A 182 -3.02 5.40 23.52
N GLU A 183 -3.15 5.69 24.80
CA GLU A 183 -2.20 5.23 25.81
C GLU A 183 -2.72 3.92 26.41
N ALA A 184 -1.92 2.87 26.35
CA ALA A 184 -2.23 1.59 26.94
C ALA A 184 -1.08 1.13 27.85
N GLY A 185 -1.42 0.76 29.08
CA GLY A 185 -0.45 0.26 30.04
C GLY A 185 0.25 -1.02 29.57
N THR A 186 1.40 -1.33 30.17
CA THR A 186 2.08 -2.60 29.94
C THR A 186 1.19 -3.77 30.39
N GLY A 187 1.27 -4.90 29.68
CA GLY A 187 0.48 -6.10 30.02
C GLY A 187 -1.00 -6.05 29.64
N VAL A 188 -1.51 -4.94 29.08
CA VAL A 188 -2.90 -4.82 28.60
C VAL A 188 -3.19 -5.71 27.38
N GLY A 189 -2.15 -6.23 26.73
CA GLY A 189 -2.30 -7.00 25.49
C GLY A 189 -2.48 -6.10 24.27
N LYS A 190 -1.72 -4.98 24.22
CA LYS A 190 -1.76 -3.96 23.16
C LYS A 190 -1.71 -4.55 21.75
N SER A 191 -0.82 -5.51 21.53
CA SER A 191 -0.63 -6.17 20.23
C SER A 191 -1.94 -6.71 19.67
N LEU A 192 -2.65 -7.56 20.43
CA LEU A 192 -3.93 -8.10 19.96
C LEU A 192 -4.99 -7.00 19.84
N GLY A 193 -4.97 -6.00 20.73
CA GLY A 193 -5.90 -4.87 20.70
C GLY A 193 -5.87 -4.08 19.39
N TYR A 194 -4.68 -3.87 18.79
CA TYR A 194 -4.58 -3.21 17.49
C TYR A 194 -4.57 -4.17 16.29
N LEU A 195 -4.11 -5.41 16.45
CA LEU A 195 -4.03 -6.38 15.35
C LEU A 195 -5.41 -6.93 14.96
N VAL A 196 -6.31 -7.18 15.93
CA VAL A 196 -7.65 -7.69 15.64
C VAL A 196 -8.44 -6.74 14.70
N PRO A 197 -8.61 -5.44 15.02
CA PRO A 197 -9.28 -4.53 14.11
C PRO A 197 -8.53 -4.36 12.77
N ALA A 198 -7.18 -4.40 12.77
CA ALA A 198 -6.41 -4.34 11.53
C ALA A 198 -6.68 -5.52 10.59
N LEU A 199 -6.71 -6.75 11.13
CA LEU A 199 -7.02 -7.96 10.38
C LEU A 199 -8.48 -7.96 9.90
N ARG A 200 -9.42 -7.58 10.76
CA ARG A 200 -10.84 -7.46 10.40
C ARG A 200 -11.06 -6.44 9.29
N TRP A 201 -10.41 -5.28 9.38
CA TRP A 201 -10.48 -4.25 8.33
C TRP A 201 -9.93 -4.75 7.00
N ALA A 202 -8.75 -5.37 7.02
CA ALA A 202 -8.12 -5.93 5.84
C ALA A 202 -9.00 -6.99 5.17
N ALA A 203 -9.62 -7.88 5.94
CA ALA A 203 -10.53 -8.89 5.43
C ALA A 203 -11.81 -8.31 4.83
N ALA A 204 -12.41 -7.30 5.47
CA ALA A 204 -13.69 -6.72 5.06
C ALA A 204 -13.56 -5.75 3.88
N ASN A 205 -12.41 -5.07 3.74
CA ASN A 205 -12.25 -3.96 2.80
C ASN A 205 -11.13 -4.16 1.78
N GLY A 206 -10.27 -5.17 1.91
CA GLY A 206 -9.09 -5.33 1.06
C GLY A 206 -8.05 -4.19 1.20
N GLU A 207 -8.22 -3.31 2.19
CA GLU A 207 -7.32 -2.20 2.44
C GLU A 207 -6.16 -2.64 3.34
N ARG A 208 -4.94 -2.40 2.87
CA ARG A 208 -3.72 -2.78 3.57
C ARG A 208 -3.48 -1.91 4.82
N THR A 209 -3.09 -2.59 5.90
CA THR A 209 -2.60 -1.96 7.13
C THR A 209 -1.09 -2.17 7.28
N VAL A 210 -0.36 -1.09 7.52
CA VAL A 210 1.03 -1.15 7.99
C VAL A 210 1.04 -1.02 9.51
N VAL A 211 1.73 -1.94 10.19
CA VAL A 211 2.02 -1.87 11.62
C VAL A 211 3.50 -1.56 11.78
N SER A 212 3.80 -0.41 12.38
CA SER A 212 5.16 0.02 12.67
C SER A 212 5.43 -0.10 14.16
N THR A 213 6.52 -0.76 14.54
CA THR A 213 6.96 -0.88 15.94
C THR A 213 8.43 -0.47 16.07
N ASN A 214 8.96 -0.38 17.29
CA ASN A 214 10.29 0.18 17.51
C ASN A 214 11.42 -0.79 17.09
N THR A 215 11.38 -2.04 17.55
CA THR A 215 12.52 -2.98 17.44
C THR A 215 12.24 -4.15 16.50
N ILE A 216 13.30 -4.81 16.02
CA ILE A 216 13.17 -6.03 15.19
C ILE A 216 12.57 -7.18 15.98
N ASN A 217 12.96 -7.34 17.25
CA ASN A 217 12.43 -8.38 18.13
C ASN A 217 10.91 -8.23 18.31
N LEU A 218 10.41 -7.00 18.47
CA LEU A 218 8.96 -6.77 18.53
C LEU A 218 8.27 -7.14 17.22
N GLN A 219 8.86 -6.78 16.06
CA GLN A 219 8.30 -7.18 14.77
C GLN A 219 8.22 -8.70 14.61
N GLU A 220 9.26 -9.42 15.04
CA GLU A 220 9.32 -10.88 14.99
C GLU A 220 8.34 -11.53 15.95
N GLN A 221 8.13 -10.96 17.13
CA GLN A 221 7.08 -11.41 18.04
C GLN A 221 5.70 -11.28 17.38
N LEU A 222 5.43 -10.13 16.73
CA LEU A 222 4.15 -9.92 16.05
C LEU A 222 3.93 -10.93 14.92
N VAL A 223 4.91 -11.14 14.05
CA VAL A 223 4.76 -12.01 12.86
C VAL A 223 4.98 -13.49 13.16
N GLY A 224 5.79 -13.84 14.15
CA GLY A 224 6.13 -15.21 14.52
C GLY A 224 5.18 -15.82 15.55
N GLN A 225 4.49 -15.00 16.34
CA GLN A 225 3.60 -15.45 17.41
C GLN A 225 2.20 -14.85 17.33
N ASP A 226 2.07 -13.53 17.45
CA ASP A 226 0.75 -12.89 17.63
C ASP A 226 -0.15 -13.02 16.39
N LEU A 227 0.35 -12.70 15.20
CA LEU A 227 -0.38 -12.80 13.94
C LEU A 227 -0.73 -14.25 13.54
N PRO A 228 0.19 -15.24 13.64
CA PRO A 228 -0.16 -16.65 13.44
C PRO A 228 -1.24 -17.14 14.41
N PHE A 229 -1.14 -16.75 15.68
CA PHE A 229 -2.15 -17.07 16.69
C PHE A 229 -3.52 -16.46 16.33
N LEU A 230 -3.57 -15.18 15.95
CA LEU A 230 -4.80 -14.52 15.52
C LEU A 230 -5.38 -15.12 14.24
N ALA A 231 -4.54 -15.50 13.27
CA ALA A 231 -4.98 -16.17 12.05
C ALA A 231 -5.58 -17.56 12.33
N ALA A 232 -5.05 -18.27 13.33
CA ALA A 232 -5.62 -19.54 13.78
C ALA A 232 -6.94 -19.36 14.56
N ALA A 233 -7.10 -18.24 15.28
CA ALA A 233 -8.31 -17.92 16.03
C ALA A 233 -9.46 -17.40 15.16
N LEU A 234 -9.17 -16.48 14.23
CA LEU A 234 -10.14 -15.81 13.36
C LEU A 234 -10.33 -16.60 12.05
N THR A 235 -10.87 -17.81 12.15
CA THR A 235 -10.99 -18.76 11.02
C THR A 235 -12.02 -18.38 9.96
N ASP A 236 -12.88 -17.41 10.27
CA ASP A 236 -13.94 -16.88 9.39
C ASP A 236 -13.41 -15.87 8.36
N GLN A 237 -12.12 -15.57 8.39
CA GLN A 237 -11.46 -14.66 7.46
C GLN A 237 -10.14 -15.23 6.92
N LYS A 238 -9.69 -14.69 5.78
CA LYS A 238 -8.38 -14.99 5.20
C LYS A 238 -7.60 -13.70 5.05
N VAL A 239 -6.51 -13.59 5.80
CA VAL A 239 -5.64 -12.41 5.79
C VAL A 239 -4.20 -12.88 5.72
N ARG A 240 -3.42 -12.27 4.82
CA ARG A 240 -1.99 -12.48 4.67
C ARG A 240 -1.25 -11.40 5.45
N PHE A 241 -0.21 -11.80 6.15
CA PHE A 241 0.68 -10.87 6.82
C PHE A 241 2.14 -11.17 6.48
N ALA A 242 2.98 -10.13 6.51
CA ALA A 242 4.39 -10.26 6.21
C ALA A 242 5.24 -9.32 7.08
N LEU A 243 6.46 -9.78 7.36
CA LEU A 243 7.51 -8.98 7.97
C LEU A 243 8.37 -8.35 6.86
N LEU A 244 8.59 -7.04 6.94
CA LEU A 244 9.52 -6.36 6.05
C LEU A 244 10.53 -5.53 6.84
N LYS A 245 11.78 -6.01 6.87
CA LYS A 245 12.93 -5.35 7.48
C LYS A 245 13.71 -4.51 6.45
N GLY A 246 14.60 -3.63 6.93
CA GLY A 246 15.57 -2.93 6.07
C GLY A 246 16.58 -3.88 5.42
N TRP A 247 17.17 -3.48 4.29
CA TRP A 247 18.06 -4.31 3.47
C TRP A 247 19.20 -4.97 4.26
N ARG A 248 19.89 -4.21 5.13
CA ARG A 248 21.00 -4.70 5.96
C ARG A 248 20.60 -5.80 6.97
N ASN A 249 19.31 -6.08 7.15
CA ASN A 249 18.85 -7.18 8.00
C ASN A 249 18.76 -8.52 7.27
N TYR A 250 19.14 -8.55 5.99
CA TYR A 250 19.16 -9.76 5.18
C TYR A 250 20.56 -10.03 4.64
N LEU A 251 20.93 -11.30 4.60
CA LEU A 251 22.11 -11.77 3.89
C LEU A 251 21.93 -11.61 2.37
N CYS A 252 22.97 -11.16 1.68
CA CYS A 252 23.03 -11.15 0.22
C CYS A 252 23.86 -12.34 -0.28
N LYS A 253 23.21 -13.31 -0.95
CA LYS A 253 23.88 -14.51 -1.49
C LYS A 253 25.01 -14.19 -2.45
N ALA A 254 24.84 -13.17 -3.31
CA ALA A 254 25.88 -12.76 -4.25
C ALA A 254 27.11 -12.20 -3.52
N ARG A 255 26.90 -11.37 -2.49
CA ARG A 255 28.00 -10.82 -1.70
C ARG A 255 28.66 -11.87 -0.83
N LEU A 256 27.89 -12.81 -0.27
CA LEU A 256 28.44 -13.97 0.43
C LEU A 256 29.36 -14.79 -0.49
N GLU A 257 28.93 -15.09 -1.72
CA GLU A 257 29.75 -15.81 -2.70
C GLU A 257 31.05 -15.04 -3.05
N GLN A 258 30.95 -13.72 -3.23
CA GLN A 258 32.11 -12.86 -3.44
C GLN A 258 33.05 -12.85 -2.24
N ALA A 259 32.51 -12.72 -1.03
CA ALA A 259 33.26 -12.74 0.22
C ALA A 259 33.97 -14.09 0.41
N MET A 260 33.34 -15.23 0.07
CA MET A 260 33.99 -16.53 0.09
C MET A 260 35.13 -16.65 -0.94
N GLY A 261 34.96 -16.07 -2.13
CA GLY A 261 36.00 -16.03 -3.16
C GLY A 261 37.19 -15.12 -2.81
N GLY A 262 36.92 -14.02 -2.09
CA GLY A 262 37.92 -13.05 -1.61
C GLY A 262 38.50 -13.35 -0.22
N ALA A 263 37.86 -14.23 0.56
CA ALA A 263 38.24 -14.65 1.93
C ALA A 263 39.70 -15.10 2.04
N ALA A 264 40.22 -15.70 0.97
CA ALA A 264 41.58 -16.23 0.94
C ALA A 264 42.69 -15.16 0.83
N GLN A 265 42.37 -13.91 0.48
CA GLN A 265 43.40 -12.89 0.17
C GLN A 265 43.27 -11.58 0.96
N LEU A 266 42.08 -11.22 1.46
CA LEU A 266 41.82 -9.91 2.08
C LEU A 266 41.41 -9.95 3.55
N PHE A 267 41.07 -11.12 4.08
CA PHE A 267 40.52 -11.25 5.42
C PHE A 267 41.53 -11.87 6.38
N GLU A 268 41.59 -11.33 7.61
CA GLU A 268 42.23 -12.01 8.73
C GLU A 268 41.59 -13.40 8.95
N GLU A 269 42.36 -14.39 9.42
CA GLU A 269 41.91 -15.78 9.58
C GLU A 269 40.58 -15.93 10.36
N GLY A 270 40.34 -15.03 11.33
CA GLY A 270 39.08 -15.00 12.06
C GLY A 270 37.87 -14.65 11.18
N MET A 271 38.01 -13.68 10.27
CA MET A 271 36.93 -13.23 9.40
C MET A 271 36.58 -14.28 8.34
N ALA A 272 37.59 -14.92 7.75
CA ALA A 272 37.37 -16.02 6.81
C ALA A 272 36.55 -17.17 7.41
N ARG A 273 36.80 -17.52 8.69
CA ARG A 273 36.01 -18.53 9.43
C ARG A 273 34.56 -18.12 9.65
N GLU A 274 34.29 -16.86 10.00
CA GLU A 274 32.92 -16.36 10.15
C GLU A 274 32.17 -16.34 8.82
N VAL A 275 32.81 -15.91 7.72
CA VAL A 275 32.20 -15.95 6.38
C VAL A 275 31.84 -17.38 5.98
N GLY A 276 32.73 -18.35 6.24
CA GLY A 276 32.43 -19.78 6.03
C GLY A 276 31.25 -20.28 6.86
N SER A 277 31.16 -19.86 8.12
CA SER A 277 30.03 -20.19 9.00
C SER A 277 28.71 -19.59 8.52
N LEU A 278 28.75 -18.35 8.03
CA LEU A 278 27.60 -17.67 7.42
C LEU A 278 27.15 -18.36 6.13
N ALA A 279 28.07 -18.91 5.34
CA ALA A 279 27.74 -19.68 4.15
C ALA A 279 27.01 -20.99 4.48
N GLU A 280 27.47 -21.71 5.50
CA GLU A 280 26.79 -22.91 5.98
C GLU A 280 25.38 -22.57 6.50
N TRP A 281 25.25 -21.50 7.28
CA TRP A 281 23.94 -21.03 7.75
C TRP A 281 23.02 -20.58 6.59
N ALA A 282 23.55 -19.88 5.59
CA ALA A 282 22.82 -19.40 4.42
C ALA A 282 22.17 -20.54 3.60
N SER A 283 22.74 -21.75 3.67
CA SER A 283 22.19 -22.93 3.01
C SER A 283 20.99 -23.54 3.74
N ARG A 284 20.81 -23.21 5.03
CA ARG A 284 19.76 -23.77 5.91
C ARG A 284 18.67 -22.77 6.27
N THR A 285 18.98 -21.48 6.31
CA THR A 285 18.02 -20.42 6.65
C THR A 285 16.90 -20.31 5.63
N VAL A 286 15.71 -19.95 6.11
CA VAL A 286 14.50 -19.79 5.30
C VAL A 286 14.43 -18.38 4.71
N ASP A 287 14.69 -17.36 5.53
CA ASP A 287 14.49 -15.95 5.18
C ASP A 287 15.78 -15.13 5.13
N GLY A 288 16.92 -15.72 5.52
CA GLY A 288 18.22 -15.07 5.51
C GLY A 288 18.34 -13.87 6.44
N SER A 289 17.55 -13.81 7.51
CA SER A 289 17.57 -12.69 8.44
C SER A 289 18.73 -12.74 9.43
N LEU A 290 19.33 -11.58 9.70
CA LEU A 290 20.37 -11.43 10.73
C LEU A 290 19.90 -11.91 12.12
N ALA A 291 18.63 -11.72 12.44
CA ALA A 291 18.06 -12.09 13.74
C ALA A 291 17.95 -13.61 13.95
N ASP A 292 17.91 -14.40 12.87
CA ASP A 292 17.88 -15.86 12.91
C ASP A 292 19.27 -16.47 13.19
N LEU A 293 20.33 -15.65 13.25
CA LEU A 293 21.67 -16.12 13.60
C LEU A 293 21.76 -16.31 15.12
N PRO A 294 22.14 -17.52 15.60
CA PRO A 294 22.27 -17.79 17.03
C PRO A 294 23.28 -16.88 17.74
N VAL A 295 24.31 -16.46 17.00
CA VAL A 295 25.33 -15.52 17.46
C VAL A 295 25.49 -14.45 16.39
N PRO A 296 25.35 -13.16 16.73
CA PRO A 296 25.53 -12.09 15.76
C PRO A 296 27.00 -12.06 15.29
N PRO A 297 27.24 -11.98 13.97
CA PRO A 297 28.59 -11.88 13.41
C PRO A 297 29.22 -10.53 13.76
N ARG A 298 30.54 -10.42 13.57
CA ARG A 298 31.19 -9.11 13.67
C ARG A 298 30.58 -8.12 12.67
N PRO A 299 30.43 -6.83 13.04
CA PRO A 299 29.88 -5.81 12.14
C PRO A 299 30.60 -5.74 10.80
N GLU A 300 31.93 -5.78 10.82
CA GLU A 300 32.78 -5.76 9.62
C GLU A 300 32.53 -6.97 8.71
N VAL A 301 32.28 -8.15 9.27
CA VAL A 301 31.96 -9.35 8.49
C VAL A 301 30.56 -9.24 7.88
N TRP A 302 29.60 -8.74 8.66
CA TRP A 302 28.22 -8.57 8.19
C TRP A 302 28.11 -7.51 7.09
N ASP A 303 28.84 -6.40 7.21
CA ASP A 303 28.86 -5.35 6.18
C ASP A 303 29.34 -5.89 4.83
N GLU A 304 30.26 -6.86 4.82
CA GLU A 304 30.71 -7.51 3.59
C GLU A 304 29.64 -8.38 2.92
N VAL A 305 28.79 -9.06 3.70
CA VAL A 305 27.84 -10.05 3.17
C VAL A 305 26.37 -9.61 3.15
N SER A 306 26.01 -8.54 3.84
CA SER A 306 24.63 -8.06 3.97
C SER A 306 24.12 -7.38 2.70
N ALA A 307 22.80 -7.32 2.54
CA ALA A 307 22.21 -6.68 1.37
C ALA A 307 22.22 -5.15 1.47
N GLU A 308 22.53 -4.50 0.35
CA GLU A 308 22.55 -3.04 0.20
C GLU A 308 21.78 -2.64 -1.06
N GLY A 309 20.85 -1.69 -0.93
CA GLY A 309 19.87 -1.37 -1.98
C GLY A 309 20.45 -0.58 -3.17
N ASP A 310 21.52 0.17 -2.95
CA ASP A 310 22.27 0.97 -3.92
C ASP A 310 23.20 0.11 -4.79
N VAL A 311 23.83 -0.91 -4.22
CA VAL A 311 24.71 -1.85 -4.95
C VAL A 311 23.93 -3.00 -5.62
N CYS A 312 22.69 -3.25 -5.20
CA CYS A 312 21.90 -4.37 -5.71
C CYS A 312 21.58 -4.27 -7.21
N THR A 313 21.96 -5.30 -7.96
CA THR A 313 21.68 -5.43 -9.41
C THR A 313 20.27 -5.91 -9.74
N ARG A 314 19.45 -6.19 -8.71
CA ARG A 314 18.03 -6.57 -8.79
C ARG A 314 17.80 -7.76 -9.73
N THR A 315 17.01 -7.59 -10.78
CA THR A 315 16.64 -8.65 -11.75
C THR A 315 17.83 -9.20 -12.53
N ARG A 316 18.96 -8.49 -12.58
CA ARG A 316 20.21 -8.98 -13.21
C ARG A 316 21.07 -9.83 -12.26
N CYS A 317 20.67 -9.97 -11.00
CA CYS A 317 21.39 -10.78 -10.03
C CYS A 317 21.21 -12.28 -10.35
N THR A 318 22.31 -13.03 -10.40
CA THR A 318 22.30 -14.49 -10.58
C THR A 318 21.50 -15.23 -9.51
N HIS A 319 21.42 -14.65 -8.31
CA HIS A 319 20.70 -15.20 -7.17
C HIS A 319 19.27 -14.67 -7.01
N PHE A 320 18.72 -13.92 -7.97
CA PHE A 320 17.45 -13.20 -7.82
C PHE A 320 16.29 -14.10 -7.35
N GLU A 321 16.10 -15.27 -7.95
CA GLU A 321 15.00 -16.19 -7.60
C GLU A 321 15.06 -16.65 -6.14
N SER A 322 16.28 -16.91 -5.65
CA SER A 322 16.52 -17.39 -4.29
C SER A 322 16.87 -16.28 -3.30
N CYS A 323 16.77 -15.00 -3.72
CA CYS A 323 17.16 -13.83 -2.94
C CYS A 323 16.19 -13.55 -1.78
N PHE A 324 16.74 -13.49 -0.58
CA PHE A 324 16.00 -13.24 0.66
C PHE A 324 15.26 -11.90 0.67
N VAL A 325 15.91 -10.81 0.25
CA VAL A 325 15.29 -9.48 0.18
C VAL A 325 14.07 -9.47 -0.76
N PHE A 326 14.21 -10.03 -1.96
CA PHE A 326 13.12 -10.03 -2.94
C PHE A 326 12.02 -11.05 -2.59
N LYS A 327 12.32 -12.12 -1.85
CA LYS A 327 11.29 -12.97 -1.25
C LYS A 327 10.47 -12.20 -0.21
N ALA A 328 11.12 -11.50 0.72
CA ALA A 328 10.43 -10.69 1.72
C ALA A 328 9.60 -9.56 1.08
N ARG A 329 10.13 -8.87 0.06
CA ARG A 329 9.39 -7.84 -0.69
C ARG A 329 8.18 -8.40 -1.45
N ARG A 330 8.28 -9.58 -2.05
CA ARG A 330 7.14 -10.27 -2.71
C ARG A 330 6.06 -10.62 -1.69
N ALA A 331 6.45 -11.21 -0.57
CA ALA A 331 5.52 -11.52 0.53
C ALA A 331 4.82 -10.25 1.06
N ALA A 332 5.56 -9.15 1.22
CA ALA A 332 5.01 -7.86 1.64
C ALA A 332 4.03 -7.27 0.61
N ALA A 333 4.34 -7.36 -0.69
CA ALA A 333 3.45 -6.88 -1.75
C ALA A 333 2.11 -7.64 -1.79
N GLU A 334 2.13 -8.91 -1.39
CA GLU A 334 0.95 -9.76 -1.26
C GLU A 334 0.26 -9.63 0.10
N ALA A 335 0.93 -9.15 1.14
CA ALA A 335 0.33 -9.07 2.47
C ALA A 335 -0.74 -7.98 2.58
N ASP A 336 -1.76 -8.25 3.39
CA ASP A 336 -2.81 -7.31 3.74
C ASP A 336 -2.46 -6.57 5.06
N VAL A 337 -1.63 -7.20 5.91
CA VAL A 337 -0.98 -6.56 7.07
C VAL A 337 0.53 -6.67 6.96
N ILE A 338 1.25 -5.54 6.94
CA ILE A 338 2.71 -5.52 6.87
C ILE A 338 3.28 -5.00 8.19
N VAL A 339 4.18 -5.74 8.80
CA VAL A 339 4.91 -5.33 10.01
C VAL A 339 6.29 -4.81 9.63
N VAL A 340 6.64 -3.61 10.12
CA VAL A 340 7.91 -2.90 9.86
C VAL A 340 8.42 -2.22 11.12
N ASN A 341 9.68 -1.72 11.12
CA ASN A 341 10.10 -0.75 12.14
C ASN A 341 9.78 0.70 11.74
N HIS A 342 9.87 1.60 12.73
CA HIS A 342 9.77 3.04 12.51
C HIS A 342 10.78 3.57 11.49
N HIS A 343 12.02 3.07 11.51
CA HIS A 343 13.06 3.47 10.56
C HIS A 343 12.66 3.21 9.10
N LEU A 344 12.15 2.02 8.80
CA LEU A 344 11.72 1.67 7.44
C LEU A 344 10.46 2.44 7.04
N LEU A 345 9.52 2.63 7.97
CA LEU A 345 8.34 3.49 7.76
C LEU A 345 8.79 4.91 7.37
N LEU A 346 9.71 5.51 8.10
CA LEU A 346 10.16 6.88 7.84
C LEU A 346 10.97 7.00 6.55
N ALA A 347 11.76 5.98 6.21
CA ALA A 347 12.43 5.90 4.91
C ALA A 347 11.41 5.86 3.75
N ASP A 348 10.31 5.14 3.92
CA ASP A 348 9.20 5.10 2.97
C ASP A 348 8.52 6.47 2.83
N LEU A 349 8.17 7.12 3.94
CA LEU A 349 7.61 8.47 3.96
C LEU A 349 8.51 9.50 3.27
N ALA A 350 9.83 9.42 3.48
CA ALA A 350 10.79 10.32 2.83
C ALA A 350 10.77 10.16 1.31
N VAL A 351 10.73 8.92 0.80
CA VAL A 351 10.66 8.62 -0.63
C VAL A 351 9.32 9.09 -1.22
N ARG A 352 8.20 8.78 -0.57
CA ARG A 352 6.85 9.20 -0.99
C ARG A 352 6.73 10.71 -1.06
N ARG A 353 7.24 11.42 -0.05
CA ARG A 353 7.27 12.88 0.01
C ARG A 353 8.13 13.48 -1.12
N ALA A 354 9.30 12.90 -1.39
CA ALA A 354 10.17 13.38 -2.46
C ALA A 354 9.53 13.17 -3.86
N ALA A 355 8.85 12.04 -4.05
CA ALA A 355 8.19 11.69 -5.31
C ALA A 355 6.77 12.28 -5.48
N GLN A 356 6.21 12.92 -4.43
CA GLN A 356 4.80 13.34 -4.36
C GLN A 356 3.82 12.20 -4.70
N ASN A 357 4.18 10.97 -4.31
CA ASN A 357 3.43 9.76 -4.64
C ASN A 357 3.00 9.03 -3.36
N TRP A 358 1.71 9.17 -3.04
CA TRP A 358 1.10 8.57 -1.85
C TRP A 358 0.32 7.30 -2.14
N ASN A 359 -0.10 7.11 -3.40
CA ASN A 359 -1.00 6.03 -3.79
C ASN A 359 -0.30 4.82 -4.40
N ASP A 360 0.96 4.96 -4.85
CA ASP A 360 1.71 3.84 -5.41
C ASP A 360 2.66 3.18 -4.40
N ALA A 361 3.30 2.11 -4.82
CA ALA A 361 4.38 1.48 -4.06
C ALA A 361 5.64 2.35 -4.07
N ALA A 362 6.28 2.47 -2.90
CA ALA A 362 7.59 3.10 -2.74
C ALA A 362 8.56 2.10 -2.11
N VAL A 363 9.04 2.35 -0.89
CA VAL A 363 9.82 1.37 -0.13
C VAL A 363 8.90 0.24 0.35
N LEU A 364 7.70 0.64 0.80
CA LEU A 364 6.58 -0.21 1.17
C LEU A 364 5.53 -0.24 0.03
N PRO A 365 4.76 -1.34 -0.09
CA PRO A 365 3.55 -1.35 -0.92
C PRO A 365 2.58 -0.24 -0.52
N ALA A 366 1.69 0.18 -1.43
CA ALA A 366 0.65 1.16 -1.11
C ALA A 366 -0.22 0.68 0.07
N TYR A 367 -0.51 1.58 1.01
CA TYR A 367 -1.32 1.30 2.19
C TYR A 367 -2.22 2.49 2.51
N SER A 368 -3.37 2.22 3.13
CA SER A 368 -4.34 3.26 3.51
C SER A 368 -4.48 3.40 5.02
N ARG A 369 -3.91 2.46 5.78
CA ARG A 369 -4.03 2.36 7.24
C ARG A 369 -2.67 2.16 7.87
N LEU A 370 -2.43 2.85 8.98
CA LEU A 370 -1.17 2.83 9.71
C LEU A 370 -1.46 2.69 11.21
N VAL A 371 -0.82 1.71 11.83
CA VAL A 371 -0.73 1.57 13.28
C VAL A 371 0.72 1.83 13.68
N VAL A 372 0.93 2.73 14.64
CA VAL A 372 2.26 2.98 15.22
C VAL A 372 2.23 2.49 16.66
N ASP A 373 2.87 1.34 16.89
CA ASP A 373 3.11 0.79 18.22
C ASP A 373 4.39 1.38 18.82
N GLU A 374 4.45 1.51 20.14
CA GLU A 374 5.54 2.19 20.85
C GLU A 374 5.88 3.57 20.27
N GLY A 375 4.84 4.33 19.87
CA GLY A 375 4.97 5.60 19.15
C GLY A 375 5.77 6.70 19.86
N HIS A 376 6.08 6.53 21.15
CA HIS A 376 7.00 7.41 21.87
C HIS A 376 8.44 7.37 21.31
N HIS A 377 8.81 6.32 20.56
CA HIS A 377 10.10 6.24 19.85
C HIS A 377 10.06 6.81 18.42
N LEU A 378 8.88 7.20 17.93
CA LEU A 378 8.73 7.66 16.55
C LEU A 378 9.48 8.98 16.31
N GLU A 379 9.51 9.88 17.31
CA GLU A 379 10.20 11.18 17.20
C GLU A 379 11.71 10.99 16.98
N ASP A 380 12.34 10.14 17.79
CA ASP A 380 13.77 9.83 17.66
C ASP A 380 14.09 9.20 16.30
N ALA A 381 13.26 8.26 15.85
CA ALA A 381 13.40 7.64 14.55
C ALA A 381 13.25 8.69 13.42
N ALA A 382 12.31 9.63 13.57
CA ALA A 382 12.08 10.70 12.59
C ALA A 382 13.25 11.67 12.53
N ALA A 383 13.80 12.07 13.67
CA ALA A 383 14.98 12.92 13.76
C ALA A 383 16.20 12.28 13.05
N ALA A 384 16.39 10.96 13.19
CA ALA A 384 17.50 10.26 12.55
C ALA A 384 17.39 10.20 11.01
N HIS A 385 16.17 10.10 10.46
CA HIS A 385 15.94 9.93 9.01
C HIS A 385 15.64 11.24 8.26
N LEU A 386 15.00 12.20 8.92
CA LEU A 386 14.65 13.50 8.34
C LEU A 386 15.64 14.60 8.75
N GLY A 387 16.50 14.33 9.73
CA GLY A 387 17.55 15.24 10.17
C GLY A 387 18.77 15.20 9.25
N SER A 388 19.46 16.33 9.15
CA SER A 388 20.75 16.45 8.48
C SER A 388 21.87 16.53 9.51
N THR A 389 22.88 15.67 9.41
CA THR A 389 24.09 15.78 10.24
C THR A 389 25.22 16.41 9.43
N VAL A 390 25.74 17.54 9.89
CA VAL A 390 26.93 18.16 9.33
C VAL A 390 28.10 17.88 10.27
N THR A 391 29.10 17.14 9.79
CA THR A 391 30.32 16.89 10.56
C THR A 391 31.44 17.79 10.05
N ARG A 392 32.37 18.19 10.94
CA ARG A 392 33.54 19.00 10.55
C ARG A 392 34.34 18.37 9.39
N ARG A 393 34.42 17.04 9.33
CA ARG A 393 35.05 16.30 8.23
C ARG A 393 34.26 16.39 6.91
N GLY A 394 32.94 16.46 6.96
CA GLY A 394 32.08 16.60 5.76
C GLY A 394 32.11 18.00 5.14
N VAL A 395 32.39 19.04 5.93
CA VAL A 395 32.50 20.45 5.48
C VAL A 395 33.88 20.76 4.87
N GLN A 396 34.91 20.02 5.24
CA GLN A 396 36.29 20.22 4.75
C GLN A 396 36.60 19.44 3.45
N ARG A 397 35.60 18.82 2.81
CA ARG A 397 35.75 18.10 1.53
C ARG A 397 35.38 18.97 0.33
#